data_AF-A0A2G8LCB5-F1
#
_entry.id   AF-A0A2G8LCB5-F1
#
_cell.length_a   1.000
_cell.length_b   1.000
_cell.length_c   1.000
_cell.angle_alpha   90.00
_cell.angle_beta   90.00
_cell.angle_gamma   90.00
#
_symmetry.space_group_name_H-M   'P 1'
#
loop_
_entity.id
_entity.type
_entity.pdbx_description
1 polymer ?
#
loop_
_entity_poly.entity_id
_entity_poly.type
_entity_poly.pdbx_seq_one_letter_code
_entity_poly.pdbx_strand_id
1 'polypeptide(L)'
;MTVDTDLPDSNGNENLGYVSDANDFEVVDKKAAATDIQQNGVGIKSNFQKPGQVDLEITNDPKEEEDPWNTVPLFRVVKMTPWKELTFAGKLKRVVWDWFLITLFKIIALLGLLYIFVCSLQVMSAAFQLLGGKAAGGALSQNEIINNPVCGLMIGVLVTVLVQSSSTSTSIVVSMVGATVITVSQAIPIIMGANIGTSVTNTIVALTQAKDRNEFRRAFGGATVHDMFNWLCVIILLPFEVATGYLEWLSAAILDLFNVSPNAEVDVDFLDAITKPVTSKIVQIDKSVITDIALNQTDGEEVSLLKRCAANETGSSCEHIFAYSNLSDAAVGGILLVGSLLTLCICLLLLVKLLQWMLVGRMSLLLRKAVNANFPGYFSFLTGYFAMLVGAIVTFLVQSSSVFTSALTPLVGLGLITIDRIYPLTLGSNIGTTGTSILAAFSQIDNFNLALQISMCHLFFNITGIIIWYPIPFMRKVPIHLAKGLGNNTAKYRWFAVTYLLLAFFLLPGVVFGLSLAGNVIFLSIGIPILVVAVDYRRDQYFPSQSSRTSAKGSPRLDIPS
;
A
#
# COMPACT_ATOMS: atom_id res chain seq x y z
N MET A 1 38.01 -50.33 41.81
CA MET A 1 38.93 -51.08 40.94
C MET A 1 39.87 -50.08 40.27
N THR A 2 41.17 -50.32 40.44
CA THR A 2 42.31 -50.03 39.55
C THR A 2 42.00 -49.45 38.15
N VAL A 3 42.64 -48.34 37.68
CA VAL A 3 44.07 -48.19 37.22
C VAL A 3 44.24 -48.79 35.80
N ASP A 4 44.87 -48.18 34.77
CA ASP A 4 45.68 -46.94 34.65
C ASP A 4 45.74 -46.42 33.18
N THR A 5 46.35 -45.24 32.96
CA THR A 5 47.14 -44.69 31.79
C THR A 5 46.70 -44.95 30.30
N ASP A 6 47.14 -44.25 29.24
CA ASP A 6 48.36 -43.48 28.89
C ASP A 6 48.14 -42.31 27.89
N LEU A 7 49.11 -41.39 27.87
CA LEU A 7 49.51 -40.46 26.78
C LEU A 7 50.98 -40.84 26.42
N PRO A 8 51.57 -40.55 25.21
CA PRO A 8 51.60 -39.19 24.62
C PRO A 8 51.79 -39.06 23.08
N ASP A 9 51.90 -37.80 22.62
CA ASP A 9 52.69 -37.22 21.51
C ASP A 9 52.82 -37.90 20.12
N SER A 10 52.55 -37.12 19.06
CA SER A 10 53.64 -36.51 18.25
C SER A 10 53.13 -35.63 17.09
N ASN A 11 53.88 -34.58 16.76
CA ASN A 11 53.69 -33.78 15.55
C ASN A 11 54.24 -34.53 14.31
N GLY A 12 53.52 -34.48 13.19
CA GLY A 12 53.98 -34.96 11.88
C GLY A 12 53.33 -34.14 10.76
N ASN A 13 54.16 -33.46 9.96
CA ASN A 13 53.75 -32.46 8.97
C ASN A 13 53.66 -33.09 7.55
N GLU A 14 53.10 -32.35 6.58
CA GLU A 14 53.19 -32.61 5.12
C GLU A 14 52.48 -33.89 4.60
N ASN A 15 52.08 -34.10 3.34
CA ASN A 15 51.84 -33.29 2.12
C ASN A 15 50.90 -34.16 1.22
N LEU A 16 50.23 -33.78 0.12
CA LEU A 16 50.16 -32.58 -0.75
C LEU A 16 48.79 -32.63 -1.49
N GLY A 17 48.29 -31.55 -2.12
CA GLY A 17 47.04 -31.62 -2.91
C GLY A 17 46.61 -30.32 -3.62
N TYR A 18 47.19 -30.03 -4.79
CA TYR A 18 46.89 -28.84 -5.58
C TYR A 18 45.64 -29.02 -6.50
N VAL A 19 44.74 -28.03 -6.43
CA VAL A 19 43.99 -27.39 -7.55
C VAL A 19 43.30 -28.28 -8.61
N SER A 20 41.95 -28.22 -8.67
CA SER A 20 41.25 -27.59 -9.82
C SER A 20 39.76 -27.27 -9.55
N ASP A 21 39.36 -26.10 -10.05
CA ASP A 21 38.04 -25.66 -10.55
C ASP A 21 36.78 -25.55 -9.65
N ALA A 22 36.45 -24.26 -9.44
CA ALA A 22 35.16 -23.62 -9.75
C ALA A 22 33.92 -23.79 -8.84
N ASN A 23 33.24 -22.64 -8.65
CA ASN A 23 31.89 -22.45 -8.09
C ASN A 23 31.70 -22.66 -6.58
N ASP A 24 32.41 -21.88 -5.77
CA ASP A 24 32.13 -21.73 -4.33
C ASP A 24 31.73 -20.28 -4.00
N PHE A 25 30.43 -20.05 -3.74
CA PHE A 25 29.85 -18.73 -3.46
C PHE A 25 29.85 -18.42 -1.95
N GLU A 26 31.02 -18.44 -1.30
CA GLU A 26 31.12 -18.10 0.13
C GLU A 26 32.45 -17.44 0.55
N VAL A 27 32.70 -16.23 0.05
CA VAL A 27 33.54 -15.24 0.75
C VAL A 27 32.83 -13.88 0.71
N VAL A 28 32.32 -13.42 1.85
CA VAL A 28 32.03 -11.98 2.02
C VAL A 28 33.38 -11.29 2.15
N ASP A 29 33.74 -10.51 1.14
CA ASP A 29 35.05 -9.90 1.04
C ASP A 29 35.32 -8.96 2.23
N LYS A 30 36.30 -9.33 3.06
CA LYS A 30 36.75 -8.52 4.19
C LYS A 30 37.35 -7.18 3.74
N LYS A 31 37.78 -7.04 2.48
CA LYS A 31 38.14 -5.73 1.92
C LYS A 31 36.92 -4.85 1.67
N ALA A 32 35.83 -5.37 1.10
CA ALA A 32 34.62 -4.57 0.88
C ALA A 32 34.08 -3.97 2.19
N ALA A 33 34.09 -4.75 3.29
CA ALA A 33 33.74 -4.25 4.62
C ALA A 33 34.73 -3.18 5.15
N ALA A 34 36.02 -3.26 4.81
CA ALA A 34 37.00 -2.24 5.17
C ALA A 34 36.87 -0.95 4.34
N THR A 35 36.49 -1.05 3.06
CA THR A 35 36.29 0.11 2.18
C THR A 35 35.08 0.95 2.59
N ASP A 36 33.98 0.32 3.00
CA ASP A 36 32.79 1.01 3.55
C ASP A 36 33.08 1.73 4.89
N ILE A 37 34.05 1.24 5.66
CA ILE A 37 34.47 1.87 6.93
C ILE A 37 35.37 3.09 6.68
N GLN A 38 36.28 3.03 5.70
CA GLN A 38 37.16 4.17 5.39
C GLN A 38 36.45 5.38 4.76
N GLN A 39 35.28 5.20 4.14
CA GLN A 39 34.50 6.35 3.61
C GLN A 39 33.71 7.11 4.69
N ASN A 40 33.57 6.57 5.90
CA ASN A 40 32.79 7.16 7.00
C ASN A 40 33.64 7.66 8.17
N GLY A 41 34.91 8.02 7.95
CA GLY A 41 35.73 8.78 8.90
C GLY A 41 36.28 8.05 10.14
N VAL A 42 35.88 6.80 10.40
CA VAL A 42 36.32 6.05 11.59
C VAL A 42 37.75 5.53 11.43
N GLY A 43 38.70 6.21 12.09
CA GLY A 43 40.13 5.86 12.09
C GLY A 43 40.47 4.70 13.02
N ILE A 44 40.61 3.49 12.48
CA ILE A 44 41.05 2.30 13.24
C ILE A 44 42.58 2.20 13.23
N LYS A 45 43.22 2.29 14.41
CA LYS A 45 44.61 1.85 14.62
C LYS A 45 44.64 0.40 15.08
N SER A 46 45.30 -0.48 14.32
CA SER A 46 45.54 -1.86 14.73
C SER A 46 46.93 -2.01 15.37
N ASN A 47 46.95 -2.44 16.64
CA ASN A 47 48.17 -2.99 17.25
C ASN A 47 48.15 -4.52 17.08
N PHE A 48 49.12 -5.06 16.34
CA PHE A 48 49.27 -6.50 16.16
C PHE A 48 49.99 -7.13 17.36
N GLN A 49 49.26 -7.86 18.20
CA GLN A 49 49.89 -8.72 19.22
C GLN A 49 49.18 -10.07 19.39
N LYS A 50 49.78 -11.09 18.75
CA LYS A 50 49.47 -12.53 18.77
C LYS A 50 48.17 -12.97 18.05
N PRO A 51 48.15 -14.19 17.46
CA PRO A 51 46.98 -14.69 16.73
C PRO A 51 45.99 -15.38 17.69
N GLY A 52 44.74 -14.94 17.69
CA GLY A 52 43.63 -15.65 18.36
C GLY A 52 42.61 -14.76 19.06
N GLN A 53 42.94 -13.52 19.38
CA GLN A 53 42.05 -12.61 20.10
C GLN A 53 42.08 -11.22 19.45
N VAL A 54 40.90 -10.72 19.05
CA VAL A 54 40.72 -9.35 18.56
C VAL A 54 39.79 -8.66 19.55
N ASP A 55 40.40 -8.07 20.59
CA ASP A 55 39.67 -7.23 21.52
C ASP A 55 39.41 -5.87 20.83
N LEU A 56 38.17 -5.64 20.41
CA LEU A 56 37.73 -4.39 19.80
C LEU A 56 37.45 -3.36 20.91
N GLU A 57 38.48 -2.63 21.30
CA GLU A 57 38.33 -1.49 22.21
C GLU A 57 37.70 -0.30 21.46
N ILE A 58 36.41 -0.08 21.69
CA ILE A 58 35.67 1.05 21.12
C ILE A 58 36.03 2.32 21.88
N THR A 59 36.89 3.15 21.30
CA THR A 59 37.15 4.50 21.82
C THR A 59 35.97 5.42 21.48
N ASN A 60 35.06 5.60 22.42
CA ASN A 60 33.99 6.59 22.32
C ASN A 60 34.57 8.01 22.48
N ASP A 61 34.82 8.72 21.37
CA ASP A 61 35.05 10.17 21.41
C ASP A 61 33.69 10.88 21.59
N PRO A 62 33.45 11.68 22.65
CA PRO A 62 32.09 12.08 23.05
C PRO A 62 31.40 13.16 22.18
N LYS A 63 31.70 13.27 20.87
CA LYS A 63 31.33 14.45 20.06
C LYS A 63 30.73 14.22 18.66
N GLU A 64 30.41 12.98 18.28
CA GLU A 64 29.54 12.74 17.11
C GLU A 64 28.16 12.25 17.58
N GLU A 65 27.11 13.03 17.31
CA GLU A 65 25.73 12.55 17.43
C GLU A 65 25.49 11.50 16.33
N GLU A 66 25.38 10.22 16.69
CA GLU A 66 24.96 9.17 15.76
C GLU A 66 23.59 9.55 15.14
N ASP A 67 23.54 9.92 13.85
CA ASP A 67 22.27 10.17 13.16
C ASP A 67 21.43 8.90 13.21
N PRO A 68 20.34 8.86 14.00
CA PRO A 68 19.68 7.60 14.25
C PRO A 68 18.79 7.19 13.06
N TRP A 69 18.71 7.98 11.98
CA TRP A 69 18.12 7.60 10.69
C TRP A 69 19.05 6.76 9.78
N ASN A 70 20.35 6.68 10.08
CA ASN A 70 21.29 5.87 9.32
C ASN A 70 21.11 4.36 9.59
N THR A 71 21.71 3.54 8.73
CA THR A 71 21.61 2.07 8.82
C THR A 71 22.50 1.50 9.92
N VAL A 72 21.97 0.55 10.69
CA VAL A 72 22.70 -0.12 11.78
C VAL A 72 23.40 -1.38 11.24
N PRO A 73 24.68 -1.63 11.55
CA PRO A 73 25.37 -2.87 11.17
C PRO A 73 24.71 -4.11 11.80
N LEU A 74 24.54 -5.16 11.00
CA LEU A 74 23.68 -6.30 11.32
C LEU A 74 24.36 -7.35 12.21
N PHE A 75 23.92 -7.48 13.47
CA PHE A 75 24.36 -8.53 14.40
C PHE A 75 23.34 -9.67 14.67
N ARG A 76 22.26 -9.77 13.88
CA ARG A 76 21.37 -10.94 13.88
C ARG A 76 21.08 -11.45 12.47
N VAL A 77 21.76 -12.53 12.10
CA VAL A 77 21.39 -13.39 10.98
C VAL A 77 20.66 -14.62 11.53
N VAL A 78 19.52 -14.97 10.96
CA VAL A 78 18.86 -16.25 11.22
C VAL A 78 19.79 -17.36 10.74
N LYS A 79 20.32 -18.17 11.66
CA LYS A 79 21.15 -19.34 11.33
C LYS A 79 20.34 -20.33 10.48
N MET A 80 20.55 -20.34 9.17
CA MET A 80 20.25 -21.50 8.34
C MET A 80 21.48 -22.42 8.38
N THR A 81 21.28 -23.74 8.42
CA THR A 81 22.39 -24.68 8.26
C THR A 81 23.04 -24.51 6.88
N PRO A 82 24.37 -24.28 6.82
CA PRO A 82 25.14 -24.16 5.59
C PRO A 82 24.90 -25.31 4.62
N TRP A 83 24.87 -25.03 3.32
CA TRP A 83 24.57 -26.04 2.30
C TRP A 83 25.55 -27.23 2.31
N LYS A 84 26.79 -26.99 2.76
CA LYS A 84 27.84 -28.00 2.93
C LYS A 84 27.53 -29.01 4.05
N GLU A 85 26.71 -28.66 5.04
CA GLU A 85 26.33 -29.53 6.17
C GLU A 85 25.11 -30.43 5.89
N LEU A 86 24.41 -30.28 4.75
CA LEU A 86 23.26 -31.14 4.42
C LEU A 86 23.67 -32.43 3.70
N THR A 87 23.14 -33.55 4.19
CA THR A 87 23.17 -34.86 3.52
C THR A 87 22.48 -34.80 2.15
N PHE A 88 22.77 -35.75 1.25
CA PHE A 88 22.15 -35.79 -0.08
C PHE A 88 20.62 -35.85 -0.02
N ALA A 89 20.05 -36.67 0.86
CA ALA A 89 18.61 -36.72 1.12
C ALA A 89 18.07 -35.38 1.67
N GLY A 90 18.83 -34.70 2.55
CA GLY A 90 18.50 -33.36 3.03
C GLY A 90 18.50 -32.30 1.93
N LYS A 91 19.47 -32.36 1.00
CA LYS A 91 19.52 -31.49 -0.19
C LYS A 91 18.34 -31.76 -1.13
N LEU A 92 18.07 -33.03 -1.44
CA LEU A 92 16.96 -33.42 -2.32
C LEU A 92 15.60 -33.00 -1.74
N LYS A 93 15.36 -33.25 -0.44
CA LYS A 93 14.15 -32.79 0.26
C LYS A 93 14.03 -31.26 0.24
N ARG A 94 15.12 -30.54 0.51
CA ARG A 94 15.16 -29.06 0.53
C ARG A 94 14.94 -28.42 -0.85
N VAL A 95 15.19 -29.15 -1.94
CA VAL A 95 14.98 -28.68 -3.33
C VAL A 95 13.62 -29.12 -3.89
N VAL A 96 13.29 -30.41 -3.80
CA VAL A 96 12.08 -30.97 -4.43
C VAL A 96 10.84 -30.70 -3.57
N TRP A 97 10.93 -30.97 -2.26
CA TRP A 97 9.79 -30.83 -1.35
C TRP A 97 9.64 -29.38 -0.87
N ASP A 98 10.67 -28.85 -0.21
CA ASP A 98 10.57 -27.53 0.45
C ASP A 98 10.65 -26.35 -0.53
N TRP A 99 11.12 -26.57 -1.75
CA TRP A 99 11.29 -25.52 -2.77
C TRP A 99 10.29 -25.66 -3.92
N PHE A 100 10.36 -26.74 -4.70
CA PHE A 100 9.51 -26.88 -5.88
C PHE A 100 8.03 -27.04 -5.51
N LEU A 101 7.68 -28.05 -4.71
CA LEU A 101 6.27 -28.33 -4.36
C LEU A 101 5.62 -27.23 -3.53
N ILE A 102 6.30 -26.68 -2.52
CA ILE A 102 5.78 -25.56 -1.73
C ILE A 102 5.58 -24.30 -2.59
N THR A 103 6.48 -24.00 -3.53
CA THR A 103 6.33 -22.83 -4.42
C THR A 103 5.20 -23.05 -5.43
N LEU A 104 5.11 -24.24 -6.03
CA LEU A 104 4.03 -24.60 -6.95
C LEU A 104 2.66 -24.54 -6.27
N PHE A 105 2.53 -25.11 -5.06
CA PHE A 105 1.30 -25.00 -4.26
C PHE A 105 0.94 -23.54 -3.96
N LYS A 106 1.91 -22.69 -3.60
CA LYS A 106 1.68 -21.26 -3.36
C LYS A 106 1.22 -20.53 -4.62
N ILE A 107 1.77 -20.85 -5.79
CA ILE A 107 1.34 -20.26 -7.07
C ILE A 107 -0.09 -20.70 -7.41
N ILE A 108 -0.41 -21.99 -7.26
CA ILE A 108 -1.77 -22.52 -7.50
C ILE A 108 -2.78 -21.88 -6.53
N ALA A 109 -2.44 -21.77 -5.25
CA ALA A 109 -3.27 -21.12 -4.24
C ALA A 109 -3.45 -19.62 -4.53
N LEU A 110 -2.43 -18.93 -5.04
CA LEU A 110 -2.50 -17.52 -5.44
C LEU A 110 -3.46 -17.32 -6.61
N LEU A 111 -3.35 -18.16 -7.65
CA LEU A 111 -4.24 -18.12 -8.81
C LEU A 111 -5.69 -18.50 -8.44
N GLY A 112 -5.88 -19.51 -7.59
CA GLY A 112 -7.21 -19.91 -7.11
C GLY A 112 -7.90 -18.84 -6.26
N LEU A 113 -7.15 -18.15 -5.39
CA LEU A 113 -7.67 -17.01 -4.65
C LEU A 113 -7.94 -15.80 -5.57
N LEU A 114 -7.09 -15.53 -6.56
CA LEU A 114 -7.34 -14.48 -7.55
C LEU A 114 -8.62 -14.76 -8.36
N TYR A 115 -8.89 -16.01 -8.72
CA TYR A 115 -10.14 -16.42 -9.35
C TYR A 115 -11.37 -16.15 -8.45
N ILE A 116 -11.33 -16.57 -7.19
CA ILE A 116 -12.40 -16.30 -6.20
C ILE A 116 -12.62 -14.79 -6.04
N PHE A 117 -11.55 -14.00 -6.01
CA PHE A 117 -11.63 -12.54 -5.96
C PHE A 117 -12.39 -11.97 -7.18
N VAL A 118 -12.02 -12.34 -8.41
CA VAL A 118 -12.71 -11.88 -9.63
C VAL A 118 -14.19 -12.30 -9.64
N CYS A 119 -14.50 -13.55 -9.28
CA CYS A 119 -15.89 -14.00 -9.13
C CYS A 119 -16.67 -13.18 -8.08
N SER A 120 -16.05 -12.83 -6.95
CA SER A 120 -16.69 -12.01 -5.91
C SER A 120 -17.02 -10.59 -6.37
N LEU A 121 -16.20 -10.01 -7.26
CA LEU A 121 -16.46 -8.69 -7.85
C LEU A 121 -17.64 -8.70 -8.82
N GLN A 122 -17.79 -9.76 -9.63
CA GLN A 122 -18.97 -9.90 -10.50
C GLN A 122 -20.26 -10.06 -9.70
N VAL A 123 -20.26 -10.90 -8.66
CA VAL A 123 -21.43 -11.04 -7.77
C VAL A 123 -21.75 -9.72 -7.05
N MET A 124 -20.73 -8.96 -6.65
CA MET A 124 -20.91 -7.64 -6.04
C MET A 124 -21.44 -6.59 -7.02
N SER A 125 -21.00 -6.60 -8.28
CA SER A 125 -21.55 -5.74 -9.34
C SER A 125 -23.02 -6.03 -9.58
N ALA A 126 -23.40 -7.31 -9.72
CA ALA A 126 -24.79 -7.73 -9.82
C ALA A 126 -25.62 -7.33 -8.58
N ALA A 127 -25.05 -7.44 -7.38
CA ALA A 127 -25.68 -6.98 -6.15
C ALA A 127 -25.95 -5.45 -6.16
N PHE A 128 -24.98 -4.66 -6.65
CA PHE A 128 -25.14 -3.22 -6.83
C PHE A 128 -26.15 -2.85 -7.91
N GLN A 129 -26.21 -3.57 -9.04
CA GLN A 129 -27.24 -3.38 -10.06
C GLN A 129 -28.66 -3.64 -9.50
N LEU A 130 -28.84 -4.74 -8.74
CA LEU A 130 -30.13 -5.07 -8.10
C LEU A 130 -30.56 -4.08 -7.02
N LEU A 131 -29.61 -3.49 -6.27
CA LEU A 131 -29.87 -2.43 -5.31
C LEU A 131 -30.13 -1.07 -6.00
N GLY A 132 -29.42 -0.79 -7.09
CA GLY A 132 -29.45 0.48 -7.82
C GLY A 132 -30.66 0.67 -8.73
N GLY A 133 -30.99 -0.33 -9.54
CA GLY A 133 -31.76 -0.15 -10.77
C GLY A 133 -33.25 0.14 -10.65
N LYS A 134 -33.87 0.02 -9.46
CA LYS A 134 -35.31 0.27 -9.26
C LYS A 134 -35.67 1.65 -8.67
N ALA A 135 -34.77 2.27 -7.93
CA ALA A 135 -35.02 3.56 -7.27
C ALA A 135 -33.73 4.22 -6.74
N ALA A 136 -32.75 3.41 -6.31
CA ALA A 136 -31.59 3.92 -5.59
C ALA A 136 -30.60 4.66 -6.50
N GLY A 137 -30.52 4.37 -7.80
CA GLY A 137 -29.72 5.16 -8.75
C GLY A 137 -30.14 6.63 -8.79
N GLY A 138 -31.45 6.90 -8.72
CA GLY A 138 -31.99 8.25 -8.52
C GLY A 138 -31.68 8.80 -7.13
N ALA A 139 -32.01 8.07 -6.07
CA ALA A 139 -31.86 8.55 -4.69
C ALA A 139 -30.40 8.79 -4.26
N LEU A 140 -29.44 7.95 -4.68
CA LEU A 140 -28.02 8.12 -4.39
C LEU A 140 -27.41 9.26 -5.22
N SER A 141 -27.75 9.37 -6.51
CA SER A 141 -27.26 10.45 -7.37
C SER A 141 -27.84 11.83 -7.02
N GLN A 142 -29.06 11.88 -6.46
CA GLN A 142 -29.70 13.11 -6.01
C GLN A 142 -29.28 13.53 -4.59
N ASN A 143 -28.57 12.69 -3.83
CA ASN A 143 -28.07 13.07 -2.52
C ASN A 143 -26.89 14.05 -2.64
N GLU A 144 -27.04 15.25 -2.07
CA GLU A 144 -25.99 16.27 -1.95
C GLU A 144 -24.69 15.74 -1.35
N ILE A 145 -24.78 14.67 -0.54
CA ILE A 145 -23.67 13.98 0.11
C ILE A 145 -22.68 13.39 -0.90
N ILE A 146 -23.15 12.72 -1.97
CA ILE A 146 -22.26 12.03 -2.92
C ILE A 146 -21.73 13.01 -3.99
N ASN A 147 -22.52 14.04 -4.30
CA ASN A 147 -22.10 15.12 -5.21
C ASN A 147 -21.06 16.07 -4.61
N ASN A 148 -20.84 16.03 -3.29
CA ASN A 148 -19.80 16.82 -2.64
C ASN A 148 -18.45 16.06 -2.67
N PRO A 149 -17.41 16.58 -3.36
CA PRO A 149 -16.13 15.87 -3.52
C PRO A 149 -15.37 15.72 -2.19
N VAL A 150 -15.58 16.60 -1.20
CA VAL A 150 -14.99 16.47 0.14
C VAL A 150 -15.66 15.33 0.91
N CYS A 151 -16.99 15.20 0.82
CA CYS A 151 -17.70 14.04 1.36
C CYS A 151 -17.22 12.73 0.70
N GLY A 152 -17.10 12.69 -0.63
CA GLY A 152 -16.57 11.55 -1.37
C GLY A 152 -15.17 11.15 -0.90
N LEU A 153 -14.26 12.13 -0.76
CA LEU A 153 -12.92 11.92 -0.20
C LEU A 153 -12.98 11.28 1.20
N MET A 154 -13.79 11.81 2.11
CA MET A 154 -13.89 11.28 3.47
C MET A 154 -14.53 9.89 3.53
N ILE A 155 -15.53 9.60 2.68
CA ILE A 155 -16.09 8.26 2.51
C ILE A 155 -15.00 7.28 2.09
N GLY A 156 -14.17 7.65 1.10
CA GLY A 156 -13.05 6.83 0.63
C GLY A 156 -12.04 6.49 1.73
N VAL A 157 -11.69 7.48 2.55
CA VAL A 157 -10.84 7.28 3.75
C VAL A 157 -11.53 6.31 4.70
N LEU A 158 -12.73 6.65 5.19
CA LEU A 158 -13.42 5.89 6.24
C LEU A 158 -13.72 4.43 5.82
N VAL A 159 -14.19 4.20 4.59
CA VAL A 159 -14.41 2.85 4.05
C VAL A 159 -13.10 2.07 4.06
N THR A 160 -12.00 2.66 3.61
CA THR A 160 -10.69 1.99 3.60
C THR A 160 -10.16 1.72 5.00
N VAL A 161 -10.39 2.62 5.96
CA VAL A 161 -10.00 2.44 7.36
C VAL A 161 -10.79 1.31 8.02
N LEU A 162 -12.08 1.16 7.71
CA LEU A 162 -12.92 0.07 8.21
C LEU A 162 -12.58 -1.28 7.54
N VAL A 163 -12.36 -1.28 6.23
CA VAL A 163 -12.05 -2.48 5.43
C VAL A 163 -10.58 -2.91 5.55
N GLN A 164 -9.69 -2.01 6.00
CA GLN A 164 -8.22 -2.19 6.08
C GLN A 164 -7.55 -2.54 4.74
N SER A 165 -8.22 -2.24 3.61
CA SER A 165 -7.72 -2.51 2.27
C SER A 165 -8.20 -1.44 1.29
N SER A 166 -7.25 -0.68 0.75
CA SER A 166 -7.51 0.29 -0.33
C SER A 166 -7.77 -0.43 -1.66
N SER A 167 -7.10 -1.55 -1.94
CA SER A 167 -7.39 -2.40 -3.10
C SER A 167 -8.86 -2.85 -3.13
N THR A 168 -9.40 -3.30 -1.99
CA THR A 168 -10.81 -3.68 -1.85
C THR A 168 -11.72 -2.48 -2.04
N SER A 169 -11.42 -1.38 -1.35
CA SER A 169 -12.27 -0.18 -1.36
C SER A 169 -12.33 0.45 -2.75
N THR A 170 -11.21 0.49 -3.48
CA THR A 170 -11.18 0.92 -4.87
C THR A 170 -11.89 -0.07 -5.79
N SER A 171 -11.75 -1.38 -5.60
CA SER A 171 -12.49 -2.38 -6.40
C SER A 171 -14.01 -2.29 -6.20
N ILE A 172 -14.48 -2.01 -4.98
CA ILE A 172 -15.90 -1.73 -4.69
C ILE A 172 -16.36 -0.51 -5.49
N VAL A 173 -15.62 0.60 -5.42
CA VAL A 173 -15.94 1.83 -6.16
C VAL A 173 -15.94 1.61 -7.69
N VAL A 174 -14.96 0.88 -8.22
CA VAL A 174 -14.90 0.49 -9.65
C VAL A 174 -16.13 -0.36 -10.04
N SER A 175 -16.54 -1.31 -9.20
CA SER A 175 -17.75 -2.10 -9.43
C SER A 175 -19.03 -1.27 -9.32
N MET A 176 -19.10 -0.26 -8.43
CA MET A 176 -20.25 0.65 -8.36
C MET A 176 -20.36 1.55 -9.59
N VAL A 177 -19.23 1.99 -10.17
CA VAL A 177 -19.20 2.70 -11.46
C VAL A 177 -19.60 1.77 -12.61
N GLY A 178 -19.09 0.54 -12.65
CA GLY A 178 -19.47 -0.48 -13.64
C GLY A 178 -20.93 -0.93 -13.55
N ALA A 179 -21.54 -0.83 -12.37
CA ALA A 179 -22.96 -1.05 -12.11
C ALA A 179 -23.81 0.23 -12.24
N THR A 180 -23.24 1.34 -12.74
CA THR A 180 -23.87 2.66 -12.91
C THR A 180 -24.58 3.24 -11.67
N VAL A 181 -24.16 2.80 -10.48
CA VAL A 181 -24.70 3.29 -9.19
C VAL A 181 -24.12 4.66 -8.80
N ILE A 182 -22.90 4.96 -9.23
CA ILE A 182 -22.23 6.26 -9.09
C ILE A 182 -21.51 6.62 -10.39
N THR A 183 -21.35 7.92 -10.66
CA THR A 183 -20.60 8.42 -11.83
C THR A 183 -19.09 8.39 -11.60
N VAL A 184 -18.32 8.51 -12.68
CA VAL A 184 -16.84 8.62 -12.61
C VAL A 184 -16.43 9.85 -11.79
N SER A 185 -17.04 11.02 -12.01
CA SER A 185 -16.78 12.25 -11.24
C SER A 185 -17.01 12.08 -9.73
N GLN A 186 -18.07 11.38 -9.33
CA GLN A 186 -18.36 11.06 -7.92
C GLN A 186 -17.36 10.05 -7.34
N ALA A 187 -16.88 9.12 -8.14
CA ALA A 187 -15.96 8.07 -7.73
C ALA A 187 -14.51 8.57 -7.54
N ILE A 188 -14.05 9.55 -8.33
CA ILE A 188 -12.65 10.04 -8.28
C ILE A 188 -12.23 10.49 -6.86
N PRO A 189 -12.99 11.34 -6.12
CA PRO A 189 -12.64 11.69 -4.75
C PRO A 189 -12.63 10.48 -3.80
N ILE A 190 -13.53 9.51 -3.98
CA ILE A 190 -13.58 8.29 -3.15
C ILE A 190 -12.30 7.45 -3.36
N ILE A 191 -11.82 7.33 -4.59
CA ILE A 191 -10.54 6.69 -4.92
C ILE A 191 -9.35 7.44 -4.28
N MET A 192 -9.34 8.78 -4.35
CA MET A 192 -8.30 9.59 -3.68
C MET A 192 -8.28 9.34 -2.16
N GLY A 193 -9.47 9.23 -1.54
CA GLY A 193 -9.62 8.95 -0.11
C GLY A 193 -9.16 7.54 0.26
N ALA A 194 -9.44 6.56 -0.59
CA ALA A 194 -8.99 5.20 -0.39
C ALA A 194 -7.46 5.08 -0.36
N ASN A 195 -6.76 5.87 -1.17
CA ASN A 195 -5.30 5.90 -1.14
C ASN A 195 -4.74 6.42 0.19
N ILE A 196 -5.31 7.49 0.75
CA ILE A 196 -4.99 7.96 2.12
C ILE A 196 -5.21 6.84 3.14
N GLY A 197 -6.37 6.18 3.12
CA GLY A 197 -6.73 5.15 4.11
C GLY A 197 -5.77 3.96 4.19
N THR A 198 -5.03 3.64 3.10
CA THR A 198 -4.01 2.56 3.03
C THR A 198 -3.02 2.61 4.19
N SER A 199 -2.68 3.80 4.68
CA SER A 199 -1.56 4.00 5.61
C SER A 199 -1.85 3.54 7.04
N VAL A 200 -3.11 3.33 7.45
CA VAL A 200 -3.47 2.88 8.82
C VAL A 200 -2.75 1.60 9.20
N THR A 201 -2.76 0.59 8.33
CA THR A 201 -2.17 -0.72 8.63
C THR A 201 -0.67 -0.61 8.91
N ASN A 202 0.04 0.22 8.14
CA ASN A 202 1.47 0.48 8.36
C ASN A 202 1.71 1.18 9.70
N THR A 203 0.87 2.15 10.06
CA THR A 203 0.93 2.87 11.34
C THR A 203 0.69 1.93 12.52
N ILE A 204 -0.26 0.99 12.42
CA ILE A 204 -0.48 -0.07 13.41
C ILE A 204 0.76 -0.97 13.53
N VAL A 205 1.36 -1.38 12.41
CA VAL A 205 2.56 -2.22 12.44
C VAL A 205 3.75 -1.48 13.06
N ALA A 206 3.92 -0.18 12.82
CA ALA A 206 4.95 0.62 13.50
C ALA A 206 4.78 0.64 15.02
N LEU A 207 3.54 0.63 15.55
CA LEU A 207 3.28 0.53 17.00
C LEU A 207 3.83 -0.77 17.62
N THR A 208 4.00 -1.85 16.85
CA THR A 208 4.59 -3.11 17.35
C THR A 208 6.08 -2.96 17.71
N GLN A 209 6.79 -2.04 17.03
CA GLN A 209 8.15 -1.62 17.39
C GLN A 209 8.19 -0.53 18.47
N ALA A 210 7.03 -0.27 19.08
CA ALA A 210 6.80 0.38 20.37
C ALA A 210 8.04 0.41 21.29
N LYS A 211 8.61 -0.77 21.56
CA LYS A 211 9.56 -1.02 22.66
C LYS A 211 10.81 -0.13 22.62
N ASP A 212 11.54 -0.07 21.50
CA ASP A 212 12.76 0.73 21.40
C ASP A 212 12.48 2.13 20.82
N ARG A 213 13.13 3.19 21.34
CA ARG A 213 12.87 4.57 20.89
C ARG A 213 13.38 4.84 19.48
N ASN A 214 14.56 4.33 19.14
CA ASN A 214 15.20 4.57 17.85
C ASN A 214 14.63 3.66 16.75
N GLU A 215 14.27 2.42 17.09
CA GLU A 215 13.50 1.57 16.18
C GLU A 215 12.12 2.17 15.91
N PHE A 216 11.38 2.60 16.94
CA PHE A 216 10.06 3.18 16.75
C PHE A 216 10.10 4.48 15.94
N ARG A 217 11.08 5.35 16.18
CA ARG A 217 11.33 6.57 15.40
C ARG A 217 11.45 6.28 13.92
N ARG A 218 12.29 5.30 13.55
CA ARG A 218 12.48 4.88 12.15
C ARG A 218 11.25 4.20 11.59
N ALA A 219 10.67 3.24 12.32
CA ALA A 219 9.50 2.49 11.90
C ALA A 219 8.31 3.41 11.59
N PHE A 220 8.03 4.37 12.48
CA PHE A 220 6.93 5.31 12.31
C PHE A 220 7.18 6.28 11.15
N GLY A 221 8.42 6.75 10.95
CA GLY A 221 8.80 7.50 9.75
C GLY A 221 8.64 6.68 8.46
N GLY A 222 9.06 5.42 8.46
CA GLY A 222 8.90 4.50 7.33
C GLY A 222 7.43 4.20 6.99
N ALA A 223 6.57 4.09 8.00
CA ALA A 223 5.13 3.92 7.83
C ALA A 223 4.45 5.19 7.30
N THR A 224 4.83 6.37 7.82
CA THR A 224 4.17 7.64 7.50
C THR A 224 4.68 8.34 6.25
N VAL A 225 5.83 7.97 5.67
CA VAL A 225 6.30 8.61 4.42
C VAL A 225 5.34 8.37 3.24
N HIS A 226 4.66 7.23 3.25
CA HIS A 226 3.59 6.89 2.32
C HIS A 226 2.35 7.77 2.53
N ASP A 227 1.96 7.95 3.79
CA ASP A 227 0.84 8.79 4.22
C ASP A 227 1.05 10.26 3.84
N MET A 228 2.23 10.80 4.13
CA MET A 228 2.61 12.17 3.77
C MET A 228 2.53 12.40 2.26
N PHE A 229 2.95 11.43 1.44
CA PHE A 229 2.78 11.52 -0.01
C PHE A 229 1.31 11.55 -0.41
N ASN A 230 0.47 10.63 0.11
CA ASN A 230 -0.94 10.56 -0.25
C ASN A 230 -1.69 11.86 0.12
N TRP A 231 -1.51 12.37 1.34
CA TRP A 231 -2.10 13.65 1.75
C TRP A 231 -1.64 14.82 0.88
N LEU A 232 -0.34 14.94 0.61
CA LEU A 232 0.20 16.01 -0.22
C LEU A 232 -0.27 15.93 -1.68
N CYS A 233 -0.49 14.73 -2.22
CA CYS A 233 -1.12 14.53 -3.52
C CYS A 233 -2.57 14.99 -3.51
N VAL A 234 -3.39 14.56 -2.54
CA VAL A 234 -4.81 14.94 -2.47
C VAL A 234 -5.01 16.45 -2.25
N ILE A 235 -4.19 17.09 -1.40
CA ILE A 235 -4.27 18.53 -1.14
C ILE A 235 -4.04 19.37 -2.42
N ILE A 236 -3.26 18.86 -3.38
CA ILE A 236 -3.03 19.54 -4.67
C ILE A 236 -4.03 19.07 -5.74
N LEU A 237 -4.20 17.76 -5.90
CA LEU A 237 -4.92 17.17 -7.01
C LEU A 237 -6.44 17.19 -6.83
N LEU A 238 -6.98 17.14 -5.61
CA LEU A 238 -8.45 17.21 -5.43
C LEU A 238 -9.00 18.62 -5.80
N PRO A 239 -8.43 19.74 -5.32
CA PRO A 239 -8.90 21.06 -5.76
C PRO A 239 -8.69 21.29 -7.27
N PHE A 240 -7.60 20.76 -7.84
CA PHE A 240 -7.34 20.84 -9.27
C PHE A 240 -8.36 20.03 -10.09
N GLU A 241 -8.71 18.82 -9.62
CA GLU A 241 -9.75 17.99 -10.22
C GLU A 241 -11.10 18.68 -10.19
N VAL A 242 -11.52 19.17 -9.02
CA VAL A 242 -12.82 19.87 -8.86
C VAL A 242 -12.89 21.14 -9.72
N ALA A 243 -11.76 21.79 -10.00
CA ALA A 243 -11.71 22.99 -10.84
C ALA A 243 -11.64 22.71 -12.35
N THR A 244 -11.23 21.51 -12.79
CA THR A 244 -10.88 21.26 -14.20
C THR A 244 -11.40 19.94 -14.80
N GLY A 245 -11.80 18.96 -13.98
CA GLY A 245 -12.08 17.59 -14.41
C GLY A 245 -10.86 16.88 -15.03
N TYR A 246 -9.65 17.25 -14.65
CA TYR A 246 -8.41 16.84 -15.32
C TYR A 246 -8.24 15.32 -15.44
N LEU A 247 -8.43 14.55 -14.37
CA LEU A 247 -8.30 13.09 -14.37
C LEU A 247 -9.44 12.44 -15.14
N GLU A 248 -10.68 12.93 -14.97
CA GLU A 248 -11.85 12.45 -15.72
C GLU A 248 -11.67 12.67 -17.24
N TRP A 249 -11.26 13.87 -17.65
CA TRP A 249 -11.03 14.23 -19.04
C TRP A 249 -9.81 13.49 -19.63
N LEU A 250 -8.70 13.42 -18.91
CA LEU A 250 -7.49 12.72 -19.38
C LEU A 250 -7.75 11.23 -19.58
N SER A 251 -8.49 10.60 -18.66
CA SER A 251 -8.84 9.19 -18.77
C SER A 251 -9.83 8.93 -19.90
N ALA A 252 -10.86 9.76 -20.09
CA ALA A 252 -11.76 9.69 -21.24
C ALA A 252 -11.00 9.81 -22.57
N ALA A 253 -10.23 10.89 -22.75
CA ALA A 253 -9.50 11.15 -23.99
C ALA A 253 -8.48 10.06 -24.36
N ILE A 254 -7.91 9.38 -23.36
CA ILE A 254 -7.00 8.24 -23.60
C ILE A 254 -7.79 6.99 -24.03
N LEU A 255 -8.95 6.71 -23.44
CA LEU A 255 -9.79 5.57 -23.84
C LEU A 255 -10.37 5.75 -25.25
N ASP A 256 -10.82 6.97 -25.58
CA ASP A 256 -11.25 7.35 -26.93
C ASP A 256 -10.13 7.13 -27.97
N LEU A 257 -8.90 7.55 -27.65
CA LEU A 257 -7.73 7.38 -28.53
C LEU A 257 -7.37 5.91 -28.78
N PHE A 258 -7.56 5.03 -27.79
CA PHE A 258 -7.34 3.59 -27.96
C PHE A 258 -8.46 2.90 -28.76
N ASN A 259 -9.43 3.66 -29.27
CA ASN A 259 -10.55 3.19 -30.08
C ASN A 259 -11.37 2.10 -29.37
N VAL A 260 -11.37 2.13 -28.02
CA VAL A 260 -12.21 1.28 -27.17
C VAL A 260 -13.64 1.78 -27.31
N SER A 261 -14.23 1.46 -28.45
CA SER A 261 -15.49 2.07 -28.88
C SER A 261 -16.58 1.72 -27.86
N PRO A 262 -17.53 2.63 -27.58
CA PRO A 262 -18.61 2.35 -26.62
C PRO A 262 -19.39 1.06 -26.91
N ASN A 263 -19.42 0.66 -28.20
CA ASN A 263 -20.09 -0.53 -28.72
C ASN A 263 -19.10 -1.58 -29.28
N ALA A 264 -17.78 -1.39 -29.13
CA ALA A 264 -16.85 -2.48 -29.31
C ALA A 264 -16.87 -3.28 -28.00
N GLU A 265 -17.57 -4.41 -28.02
CA GLU A 265 -17.32 -5.49 -27.09
C GLU A 265 -15.84 -5.87 -27.23
N VAL A 266 -14.98 -5.25 -26.41
CA VAL A 266 -13.68 -5.83 -26.07
C VAL A 266 -14.02 -7.23 -25.58
N ASP A 267 -13.33 -8.24 -26.08
CA ASP A 267 -13.66 -9.65 -25.88
C ASP A 267 -13.42 -10.10 -24.42
N VAL A 268 -14.28 -9.62 -23.50
CA VAL A 268 -14.28 -9.97 -22.07
C VAL A 268 -14.84 -11.38 -21.86
N ASP A 269 -15.31 -12.04 -22.92
CA ASP A 269 -15.73 -13.45 -22.92
C ASP A 269 -14.62 -14.37 -22.39
N PHE A 270 -13.34 -13.98 -22.43
CA PHE A 270 -12.29 -14.74 -21.72
C PHE A 270 -12.52 -14.80 -20.21
N LEU A 271 -12.75 -13.66 -19.55
CA LEU A 271 -13.02 -13.63 -18.10
C LEU A 271 -14.41 -14.15 -17.81
N ASP A 272 -15.40 -13.77 -18.63
CA ASP A 272 -16.78 -14.18 -18.46
C ASP A 272 -16.93 -15.70 -18.65
N ALA A 273 -16.28 -16.34 -19.62
CA ALA A 273 -16.26 -17.81 -19.75
C ALA A 273 -15.59 -18.51 -18.56
N ILE A 274 -14.63 -17.87 -17.90
CA ILE A 274 -13.95 -18.39 -16.71
C ILE A 274 -14.83 -18.22 -15.46
N THR A 275 -15.58 -17.13 -15.33
CA THR A 275 -16.40 -16.84 -14.14
C THR A 275 -17.85 -17.33 -14.24
N LYS A 276 -18.49 -17.27 -15.42
CA LYS A 276 -19.88 -17.73 -15.71
C LYS A 276 -20.22 -19.08 -15.06
N PRO A 277 -19.37 -20.13 -15.09
CA PRO A 277 -19.69 -21.42 -14.47
C PRO A 277 -19.99 -21.36 -12.97
N VAL A 278 -19.52 -20.32 -12.29
CA VAL A 278 -19.76 -20.02 -10.87
C VAL A 278 -20.76 -18.88 -10.69
N THR A 279 -20.58 -17.76 -11.38
CA THR A 279 -21.36 -16.54 -11.13
C THR A 279 -22.80 -16.65 -11.64
N SER A 280 -23.01 -17.28 -12.81
CA SER A 280 -24.37 -17.52 -13.35
C SER A 280 -25.20 -18.49 -12.51
N LYS A 281 -24.55 -19.29 -11.63
CA LYS A 281 -25.23 -20.13 -10.64
C LYS A 281 -25.60 -19.39 -9.35
N ILE A 282 -25.01 -18.22 -9.11
CA ILE A 282 -25.30 -17.40 -7.95
C ILE A 282 -26.44 -16.42 -8.28
N VAL A 283 -26.32 -15.70 -9.39
CA VAL A 283 -27.27 -14.64 -9.78
C VAL A 283 -27.32 -14.49 -11.31
N GLN A 284 -28.50 -14.20 -11.84
CA GLN A 284 -28.72 -13.83 -13.24
C GLN A 284 -29.61 -12.58 -13.26
N ILE A 285 -29.12 -11.52 -13.90
CA ILE A 285 -29.85 -10.26 -14.09
C ILE A 285 -30.40 -10.25 -15.50
N ASP A 286 -31.65 -9.78 -15.66
CA ASP A 286 -32.25 -9.67 -16.99
C ASP A 286 -31.86 -8.34 -17.65
N LYS A 287 -31.01 -8.44 -18.68
CA LYS A 287 -30.49 -7.27 -19.41
C LYS A 287 -31.55 -6.61 -20.31
N SER A 288 -32.61 -7.32 -20.71
CA SER A 288 -33.70 -6.71 -21.48
C SER A 288 -34.43 -5.66 -20.62
N VAL A 289 -34.81 -6.03 -19.39
CA VAL A 289 -35.49 -5.16 -18.44
C VAL A 289 -34.71 -3.86 -18.16
N ILE A 290 -33.37 -3.94 -18.05
CA ILE A 290 -32.51 -2.74 -17.90
C ILE A 290 -32.65 -1.81 -19.12
N THR A 291 -32.69 -2.40 -20.32
CA THR A 291 -32.82 -1.66 -21.60
C THR A 291 -34.22 -1.04 -21.72
N ASP A 292 -35.27 -1.78 -21.35
CA ASP A 292 -36.66 -1.32 -21.42
C ASP A 292 -36.93 -0.18 -20.41
N ILE A 293 -36.33 -0.25 -19.21
CA ILE A 293 -36.32 0.86 -18.25
C ILE A 293 -35.58 2.08 -18.81
N ALA A 294 -34.40 1.88 -19.41
CA ALA A 294 -33.60 2.98 -19.98
C ALA A 294 -34.29 3.67 -21.18
N LEU A 295 -35.07 2.91 -21.96
CA LEU A 295 -35.89 3.43 -23.05
C LEU A 295 -37.26 3.98 -22.59
N ASN A 296 -37.56 3.89 -21.29
CA ASN A 296 -38.81 4.33 -20.67
C ASN A 296 -40.06 3.63 -21.27
N GLN A 297 -39.90 2.35 -21.65
CA GLN A 297 -40.91 1.50 -22.30
C GLN A 297 -41.64 0.55 -21.32
N THR A 298 -41.38 0.66 -20.02
CA THR A 298 -42.06 -0.15 -19.00
C THR A 298 -43.48 0.37 -18.75
N ASP A 299 -44.50 -0.43 -19.08
CA ASP A 299 -45.94 -0.15 -18.96
C ASP A 299 -46.45 -0.13 -17.49
N GLY A 300 -45.73 0.54 -16.57
CA GLY A 300 -46.19 0.82 -15.20
C GLY A 300 -46.21 -0.35 -14.22
N GLU A 301 -45.80 -1.56 -14.61
CA GLU A 301 -45.64 -2.71 -13.70
C GLU A 301 -44.25 -2.75 -13.01
N GLU A 302 -44.16 -3.33 -11.81
CA GLU A 302 -42.90 -3.51 -11.07
C GLU A 302 -42.01 -4.63 -11.66
N VAL A 303 -41.47 -4.43 -12.87
CA VAL A 303 -40.65 -5.45 -13.56
C VAL A 303 -39.43 -5.85 -12.73
N SER A 304 -39.18 -7.17 -12.59
CA SER A 304 -38.06 -7.72 -11.82
C SER A 304 -36.73 -7.61 -12.57
N LEU A 305 -35.69 -7.04 -11.94
CA LEU A 305 -34.33 -7.03 -12.51
C LEU A 305 -33.62 -8.38 -12.35
N LEU A 306 -33.96 -9.13 -11.30
CA LEU A 306 -33.56 -10.52 -11.17
C LEU A 306 -34.37 -11.35 -12.17
N LYS A 307 -33.69 -12.20 -12.95
CA LYS A 307 -34.39 -13.18 -13.79
C LYS A 307 -35.15 -14.16 -12.88
N ARG A 308 -36.48 -14.23 -13.03
CA ARG A 308 -37.35 -15.16 -12.27
C ARG A 308 -38.02 -16.10 -13.24
N CYS A 309 -38.24 -17.34 -12.82
CA CYS A 309 -38.71 -18.36 -13.75
C CYS A 309 -40.01 -18.98 -13.27
N ALA A 310 -41.02 -18.93 -14.14
CA ALA A 310 -42.31 -19.55 -13.88
C ALA A 310 -42.17 -21.07 -13.90
N ALA A 311 -42.85 -21.75 -12.98
CA ALA A 311 -42.75 -23.21 -12.80
C ALA A 311 -43.20 -24.05 -14.03
N ASN A 312 -43.71 -23.42 -15.08
CA ASN A 312 -44.29 -24.06 -16.27
C ASN A 312 -43.55 -23.75 -17.59
N GLU A 313 -42.43 -23.01 -17.60
CA GLU A 313 -41.67 -22.78 -18.83
C GLU A 313 -40.62 -23.88 -19.08
N THR A 314 -40.96 -24.85 -19.91
CA THR A 314 -40.03 -25.89 -20.38
C THR A 314 -39.11 -25.35 -21.47
N GLY A 315 -38.03 -24.66 -21.11
CA GLY A 315 -37.01 -24.24 -22.08
C GLY A 315 -35.87 -23.35 -21.57
N SER A 316 -36.01 -22.65 -20.45
CA SER A 316 -35.00 -21.74 -19.91
C SER A 316 -34.27 -22.34 -18.71
N SER A 317 -32.95 -22.53 -18.80
CA SER A 317 -32.14 -23.13 -17.73
C SER A 317 -31.83 -22.13 -16.60
N CYS A 318 -32.82 -21.86 -15.77
CA CYS A 318 -32.74 -20.94 -14.63
C CYS A 318 -32.01 -21.57 -13.42
N GLU A 319 -30.77 -21.96 -13.61
CA GLU A 319 -29.94 -22.63 -12.60
C GLU A 319 -29.24 -21.65 -11.64
N HIS A 320 -29.95 -20.69 -11.06
CA HIS A 320 -29.38 -19.79 -10.04
C HIS A 320 -30.10 -19.83 -8.68
N ILE A 321 -29.34 -19.59 -7.60
CA ILE A 321 -29.79 -19.73 -6.19
C ILE A 321 -31.14 -19.04 -5.91
N PHE A 322 -31.40 -17.89 -6.56
CA PHE A 322 -32.58 -17.06 -6.32
C PHE A 322 -33.72 -17.22 -7.34
N ALA A 323 -33.61 -18.14 -8.32
CA ALA A 323 -34.56 -18.27 -9.45
C ALA A 323 -36.02 -18.50 -9.02
N TYR A 324 -36.23 -19.21 -7.91
CA TYR A 324 -37.54 -19.54 -7.33
C TYR A 324 -37.83 -18.77 -6.03
N SER A 325 -37.09 -17.70 -5.75
CA SER A 325 -37.26 -16.93 -4.51
C SER A 325 -38.33 -15.84 -4.65
N ASN A 326 -39.15 -15.68 -3.61
CA ASN A 326 -40.14 -14.60 -3.50
C ASN A 326 -39.57 -13.32 -2.83
N LEU A 327 -38.25 -13.23 -2.69
CA LEU A 327 -37.57 -12.05 -2.14
C LEU A 327 -37.60 -10.89 -3.14
N SER A 328 -37.67 -9.65 -2.68
CA SER A 328 -37.54 -8.47 -3.55
C SER A 328 -36.11 -8.33 -4.09
N ASP A 329 -35.95 -7.67 -5.24
CA ASP A 329 -34.65 -7.48 -5.90
C ASP A 329 -33.64 -6.80 -4.97
N ALA A 330 -34.09 -5.81 -4.19
CA ALA A 330 -33.27 -5.14 -3.18
C ALA A 330 -32.86 -6.07 -2.01
N ALA A 331 -33.73 -7.01 -1.60
CA ALA A 331 -33.38 -7.99 -0.58
C ALA A 331 -32.35 -9.02 -1.09
N VAL A 332 -32.52 -9.49 -2.33
CA VAL A 332 -31.55 -10.39 -2.99
C VAL A 332 -30.21 -9.65 -3.19
N GLY A 333 -30.25 -8.42 -3.70
CA GLY A 333 -29.07 -7.56 -3.84
C GLY A 333 -28.37 -7.30 -2.51
N GLY A 334 -29.09 -7.05 -1.42
CA GLY A 334 -28.52 -6.90 -0.08
C GLY A 334 -27.83 -8.17 0.44
N ILE A 335 -28.43 -9.34 0.25
CA ILE A 335 -27.83 -10.63 0.62
C ILE A 335 -26.57 -10.90 -0.20
N LEU A 336 -26.65 -10.68 -1.52
CA LEU A 336 -25.52 -10.86 -2.44
C LEU A 336 -24.37 -9.90 -2.09
N LEU A 337 -24.66 -8.63 -1.79
CA LEU A 337 -23.67 -7.62 -1.42
C LEU A 337 -22.91 -8.01 -0.14
N VAL A 338 -23.62 -8.44 0.91
CA VAL A 338 -22.98 -8.89 2.17
C VAL A 338 -22.16 -10.17 1.92
N GLY A 339 -22.70 -11.13 1.17
CA GLY A 339 -22.02 -12.38 0.85
C GLY A 339 -20.76 -12.18 0.00
N SER A 340 -20.82 -11.33 -1.03
CA SER A 340 -19.68 -11.01 -1.89
C SER A 340 -18.62 -10.21 -1.14
N LEU A 341 -19.02 -9.22 -0.32
CA LEU A 341 -18.09 -8.43 0.48
C LEU A 341 -17.35 -9.28 1.52
N LEU A 342 -18.05 -10.17 2.22
CA LEU A 342 -17.42 -11.12 3.16
C LEU A 342 -16.47 -12.06 2.43
N THR A 343 -16.87 -12.61 1.29
CA THR A 343 -16.04 -13.49 0.46
C THR A 343 -14.78 -12.76 -0.02
N LEU A 344 -14.92 -11.52 -0.49
CA LEU A 344 -13.81 -10.69 -0.95
C LEU A 344 -12.85 -10.37 0.21
N CYS A 345 -13.35 -9.92 1.36
CA CYS A 345 -12.54 -9.63 2.53
C CYS A 345 -11.76 -10.86 3.02
N ILE A 346 -12.41 -12.03 3.13
CA ILE A 346 -11.75 -13.29 3.51
C ILE A 346 -10.71 -13.70 2.46
N CYS A 347 -11.07 -13.65 1.17
CA CYS A 347 -10.18 -13.97 0.06
C CYS A 347 -8.93 -13.09 0.08
N LEU A 348 -9.09 -11.78 0.29
CA LEU A 348 -7.96 -10.87 0.38
C LEU A 348 -7.10 -11.15 1.62
N LEU A 349 -7.69 -11.38 2.80
CA LEU A 349 -6.91 -11.75 3.99
C LEU A 349 -6.11 -13.05 3.82
N LEU A 350 -6.61 -13.99 3.01
CA LEU A 350 -5.89 -15.21 2.62
C LEU A 350 -4.78 -14.93 1.60
N LEU A 351 -5.03 -14.10 0.57
CA LEU A 351 -4.02 -13.62 -0.37
C LEU A 351 -2.86 -12.94 0.39
N VAL A 352 -3.19 -11.98 1.25
CA VAL A 352 -2.28 -11.28 2.16
C VAL A 352 -1.39 -12.25 2.92
N LYS A 353 -1.97 -13.27 3.59
CA LYS A 353 -1.19 -14.26 4.35
C LYS A 353 -0.31 -15.14 3.45
N LEU A 354 -0.84 -15.60 2.33
CA LEU A 354 -0.12 -16.44 1.37
C LEU A 354 1.11 -15.70 0.81
N LEU A 355 0.95 -14.42 0.50
CA LEU A 355 1.98 -13.55 -0.04
C LEU A 355 2.99 -13.12 1.03
N GLN A 356 2.58 -12.88 2.28
CA GLN A 356 3.51 -12.77 3.41
C GLN A 356 4.36 -14.04 3.57
N TRP A 357 3.75 -15.22 3.43
CA TRP A 357 4.45 -16.52 3.42
C TRP A 357 5.39 -16.72 2.21
N MET A 358 5.28 -15.91 1.16
CA MET A 358 6.23 -15.85 0.04
C MET A 358 7.34 -14.82 0.30
N LEU A 359 7.00 -13.66 0.85
CA LEU A 359 7.91 -12.51 1.03
C LEU A 359 8.84 -12.64 2.25
N VAL A 360 8.35 -13.13 3.40
CA VAL A 360 9.09 -13.11 4.67
C VAL A 360 10.23 -14.14 4.72
N GLY A 361 10.15 -15.22 3.93
CA GLY A 361 11.08 -16.36 3.98
C GLY A 361 12.50 -16.05 3.47
N ARG A 362 12.73 -16.22 2.15
CA ARG A 362 14.04 -15.94 1.50
C ARG A 362 14.02 -14.65 0.67
N MET A 363 12.83 -14.17 0.30
CA MET A 363 12.67 -12.93 -0.45
C MET A 363 13.13 -11.71 0.34
N SER A 364 13.08 -11.70 1.68
CA SER A 364 13.72 -10.66 2.50
C SER A 364 15.20 -10.41 2.14
N LEU A 365 15.94 -11.44 1.72
CA LEU A 365 17.37 -11.35 1.38
C LEU A 365 17.63 -10.98 -0.09
N LEU A 366 16.76 -11.42 -1.01
CA LEU A 366 16.80 -11.01 -2.43
C LEU A 366 16.23 -9.60 -2.62
N LEU A 367 15.11 -9.28 -1.97
CA LEU A 367 14.56 -7.92 -1.85
C LEU A 367 15.58 -7.00 -1.19
N ARG A 368 16.27 -7.40 -0.11
CA ARG A 368 17.39 -6.61 0.44
C ARG A 368 18.49 -6.38 -0.60
N LYS A 369 18.91 -7.40 -1.36
CA LYS A 369 19.90 -7.24 -2.44
C LYS A 369 19.41 -6.31 -3.55
N ALA A 370 18.13 -6.36 -3.94
CA ALA A 370 17.54 -5.53 -5.00
C ALA A 370 17.21 -4.09 -4.54
N VAL A 371 16.80 -3.91 -3.29
CA VAL A 371 16.46 -2.60 -2.68
C VAL A 371 17.71 -1.82 -2.31
N ASN A 372 18.75 -2.50 -1.81
CA ASN A 372 20.05 -1.92 -1.54
C ASN A 372 21.02 -2.10 -2.73
N ALA A 373 20.54 -2.48 -3.92
CA ALA A 373 21.31 -2.45 -5.16
C ALA A 373 21.56 -0.99 -5.56
N ASN A 374 22.65 -0.41 -5.06
CA ASN A 374 23.08 0.91 -5.49
C ASN A 374 23.69 0.81 -6.89
N PHE A 375 23.12 1.52 -7.87
CA PHE A 375 23.78 1.66 -9.18
C PHE A 375 25.00 2.57 -9.01
N PRO A 376 26.23 2.11 -9.31
CA PRO A 376 27.44 2.88 -9.09
C PRO A 376 27.60 4.02 -10.11
N GLY A 377 28.31 5.09 -9.71
CA GLY A 377 28.68 6.20 -10.57
C GLY A 377 27.51 7.08 -11.06
N TYR A 378 27.58 7.51 -12.31
CA TYR A 378 26.64 8.45 -12.94
C TYR A 378 25.17 7.99 -12.90
N PHE A 379 24.91 6.69 -12.78
CA PHE A 379 23.57 6.11 -12.78
C PHE A 379 22.93 6.02 -11.38
N SER A 380 23.57 6.52 -10.33
CA SER A 380 23.05 6.48 -8.95
C SER A 380 21.62 7.01 -8.78
N PHE A 381 21.20 7.99 -9.60
CA PHE A 381 19.84 8.53 -9.60
C PHE A 381 18.76 7.50 -9.99
N LEU A 382 19.10 6.51 -10.84
CA LEU A 382 18.18 5.44 -11.27
C LEU A 382 17.82 4.49 -10.13
N THR A 383 18.66 4.38 -9.10
CA THR A 383 18.45 3.45 -7.97
C THR A 383 17.06 3.57 -7.34
N GLY A 384 16.58 4.80 -7.15
CA GLY A 384 15.26 5.03 -6.60
C GLY A 384 14.11 4.76 -7.57
N TYR A 385 14.31 4.96 -8.89
CA TYR A 385 13.32 4.56 -9.90
C TYR A 385 13.24 3.03 -10.05
N PHE A 386 14.37 2.33 -9.94
CA PHE A 386 14.39 0.87 -9.88
C PHE A 386 13.68 0.34 -8.63
N ALA A 387 13.92 0.95 -7.46
CA ALA A 387 13.19 0.63 -6.23
C ALA A 387 11.67 0.88 -6.40
N MET A 388 11.26 1.95 -7.08
CA MET A 388 9.86 2.22 -7.42
C MET A 388 9.28 1.14 -8.34
N LEU A 389 10.00 0.71 -9.38
CA LEU A 389 9.56 -0.38 -10.25
C LEU A 389 9.40 -1.70 -9.48
N VAL A 390 10.34 -2.03 -8.58
CA VAL A 390 10.26 -3.20 -7.69
C VAL A 390 9.03 -3.10 -6.79
N GLY A 391 8.76 -1.93 -6.20
CA GLY A 391 7.56 -1.70 -5.38
C GLY A 391 6.27 -1.91 -6.15
N ALA A 392 6.21 -1.44 -7.41
CA ALA A 392 5.06 -1.60 -8.29
C ALA A 392 4.84 -3.07 -8.69
N ILE A 393 5.88 -3.76 -9.17
CA ILE A 393 5.78 -5.18 -9.56
C ILE A 393 5.40 -6.05 -8.37
N VAL A 394 6.08 -5.90 -7.22
CA VAL A 394 5.77 -6.71 -6.04
C VAL A 394 4.36 -6.41 -5.55
N THR A 395 3.92 -5.14 -5.53
CA THR A 395 2.55 -4.82 -5.08
C THR A 395 1.48 -5.29 -6.06
N PHE A 396 1.74 -5.25 -7.37
CA PHE A 396 0.85 -5.83 -8.37
C PHE A 396 0.72 -7.35 -8.19
N LEU A 397 1.81 -8.07 -7.95
CA LEU A 397 1.76 -9.52 -7.67
C LEU A 397 1.11 -9.84 -6.31
N VAL A 398 1.23 -8.93 -5.34
CA VAL A 398 0.67 -9.06 -3.98
C VAL A 398 -0.79 -8.58 -3.89
N GLN A 399 -1.26 -7.78 -4.85
CA GLN A 399 -2.59 -7.13 -4.88
C GLN A 399 -2.91 -6.28 -3.63
N SER A 400 -1.90 -5.97 -2.79
CA SER A 400 -2.06 -5.24 -1.53
C SER A 400 -0.80 -4.43 -1.21
N SER A 401 -0.93 -3.10 -1.30
CA SER A 401 0.11 -2.17 -0.87
C SER A 401 0.35 -2.25 0.63
N SER A 402 -0.72 -2.21 1.43
CA SER A 402 -0.63 -2.24 2.90
C SER A 402 0.19 -3.43 3.41
N VAL A 403 0.09 -4.62 2.81
CA VAL A 403 0.96 -5.77 3.14
C VAL A 403 2.42 -5.53 2.81
N PHE A 404 2.70 -5.05 1.60
CA PHE A 404 4.07 -4.81 1.15
C PHE A 404 4.75 -3.75 2.03
N THR A 405 4.09 -2.61 2.26
CA THR A 405 4.61 -1.52 3.07
C THR A 405 4.67 -1.87 4.57
N SER A 406 3.72 -2.66 5.08
CA SER A 406 3.77 -3.18 6.45
C SER A 406 4.89 -4.19 6.65
N ALA A 407 5.23 -5.01 5.65
CA ALA A 407 6.37 -5.93 5.74
C ALA A 407 7.73 -5.18 5.72
N LEU A 408 7.81 -4.04 5.05
CA LEU A 408 9.00 -3.18 5.04
C LEU A 408 9.16 -2.33 6.31
N THR A 409 8.06 -1.96 6.97
CA THR A 409 8.06 -1.10 8.17
C THR A 409 8.98 -1.64 9.29
N PRO A 410 8.93 -2.93 9.68
CA PRO A 410 9.88 -3.56 10.59
C PRO A 410 11.35 -3.40 10.20
N LEU A 411 11.66 -3.51 8.91
CA LEU A 411 13.03 -3.43 8.39
C LEU A 411 13.58 -1.99 8.47
N VAL A 412 12.73 -0.98 8.30
CA VAL A 412 13.09 0.41 8.56
C VAL A 412 13.29 0.65 10.05
N GLY A 413 12.40 0.13 10.90
CA GLY A 413 12.58 0.17 12.36
C GLY A 413 13.93 -0.40 12.80
N LEU A 414 14.29 -1.58 12.31
CA LEU A 414 15.58 -2.23 12.57
C LEU A 414 16.80 -1.51 11.93
N GLY A 415 16.60 -0.44 11.15
CA GLY A 415 17.67 0.29 10.49
C GLY A 415 18.31 -0.47 9.31
N LEU A 416 17.59 -1.41 8.70
CA LEU A 416 18.07 -2.21 7.56
C LEU A 416 17.75 -1.57 6.20
N ILE A 417 16.76 -0.68 6.18
CA ILE A 417 16.31 0.11 5.04
C ILE A 417 16.17 1.55 5.52
N THR A 418 16.76 2.52 4.81
CA THR A 418 16.60 3.94 5.14
C THR A 418 15.25 4.46 4.66
N ILE A 419 14.76 5.54 5.27
CA ILE A 419 13.50 6.17 4.82
C ILE A 419 13.60 6.71 3.38
N ASP A 420 14.80 7.13 2.96
CA ASP A 420 15.11 7.53 1.58
C ASP A 420 15.08 6.36 0.57
N ARG A 421 15.15 5.10 1.05
CA ARG A 421 14.97 3.88 0.24
C ARG A 421 13.55 3.32 0.30
N ILE A 422 12.86 3.40 1.45
CA ILE A 422 11.45 2.97 1.52
C ILE A 422 10.51 3.93 0.77
N TYR A 423 10.80 5.23 0.70
CA TYR A 423 9.95 6.19 -0.01
C TYR A 423 9.67 5.79 -1.48
N PRO A 424 10.66 5.59 -2.37
CA PRO A 424 10.38 5.12 -3.72
C PRO A 424 9.67 3.76 -3.77
N LEU A 425 9.94 2.84 -2.84
CA LEU A 425 9.21 1.56 -2.77
C LEU A 425 7.72 1.77 -2.49
N THR A 426 7.37 2.71 -1.59
CA THR A 426 5.96 3.05 -1.29
C THR A 426 5.26 3.73 -2.47
N LEU A 427 5.96 4.60 -3.20
CA LEU A 427 5.45 5.20 -4.45
C LEU A 427 5.19 4.13 -5.51
N GLY A 428 6.10 3.17 -5.65
CA GLY A 428 5.90 1.98 -6.47
C GLY A 428 4.67 1.20 -6.05
N SER A 429 4.49 1.00 -4.75
CA SER A 429 3.36 0.26 -4.18
C SER A 429 2.00 0.86 -4.52
N ASN A 430 1.90 2.20 -4.57
CA ASN A 430 0.72 2.88 -5.08
C ASN A 430 0.43 2.53 -6.55
N ILE A 431 1.42 2.61 -7.45
CA ILE A 431 1.27 2.20 -8.86
C ILE A 431 0.84 0.72 -8.94
N GLY A 432 1.45 -0.17 -8.15
CA GLY A 432 1.09 -1.59 -8.17
C GLY A 432 -0.36 -1.86 -7.72
N THR A 433 -0.90 -1.05 -6.82
CA THR A 433 -2.28 -1.15 -6.31
C THR A 433 -3.31 -0.75 -7.37
N THR A 434 -2.98 0.17 -8.28
CA THR A 434 -3.94 0.57 -9.35
C THR A 434 -4.16 -0.56 -10.36
N GLY A 435 -3.26 -1.54 -10.43
CA GLY A 435 -3.49 -2.78 -11.16
C GLY A 435 -4.64 -3.62 -10.59
N THR A 436 -4.94 -3.54 -9.29
CA THR A 436 -6.12 -4.20 -8.71
C THR A 436 -7.42 -3.55 -9.17
N SER A 437 -7.47 -2.22 -9.23
CA SER A 437 -8.63 -1.52 -9.82
C SER A 437 -8.80 -1.85 -11.31
N ILE A 438 -7.70 -1.95 -12.08
CA ILE A 438 -7.77 -2.36 -13.49
C ILE A 438 -8.31 -3.79 -13.64
N LEU A 439 -7.89 -4.74 -12.79
CA LEU A 439 -8.47 -6.10 -12.75
C LEU A 439 -9.95 -6.08 -12.34
N ALA A 440 -10.36 -5.16 -11.46
CA ALA A 440 -11.77 -4.97 -11.11
C ALA A 440 -12.59 -4.34 -12.26
N ALA A 441 -11.97 -3.52 -13.11
CA ALA A 441 -12.61 -3.01 -14.33
C ALA A 441 -12.83 -4.13 -15.34
N PHE A 442 -11.82 -4.98 -15.56
CA PHE A 442 -11.93 -6.17 -16.40
C PHE A 442 -12.97 -7.20 -15.92
N SER A 443 -13.42 -7.15 -14.66
CA SER A 443 -14.54 -7.98 -14.20
C SER A 443 -15.92 -7.39 -14.50
N GLN A 444 -16.01 -6.15 -14.98
CA GLN A 444 -17.27 -5.50 -15.38
C GLN A 444 -17.56 -5.79 -16.86
N ILE A 445 -18.74 -6.35 -17.12
CA ILE A 445 -19.16 -6.76 -18.47
C ILE A 445 -19.92 -5.62 -19.15
N ASP A 446 -20.95 -5.07 -18.51
CA ASP A 446 -21.90 -4.15 -19.15
C ASP A 446 -21.32 -2.74 -19.38
N ASN A 447 -20.59 -2.20 -18.40
CA ASN A 447 -20.01 -0.85 -18.47
C ASN A 447 -18.49 -0.88 -18.25
N PHE A 448 -17.79 -1.78 -18.97
CA PHE A 448 -16.34 -1.92 -18.93
C PHE A 448 -15.62 -0.57 -19.08
N ASN A 449 -16.04 0.27 -20.03
CA ASN A 449 -15.41 1.56 -20.32
C ASN A 449 -15.45 2.52 -19.12
N LEU A 450 -16.58 2.65 -18.43
CA LEU A 450 -16.70 3.50 -17.24
C LEU A 450 -15.84 2.97 -16.08
N ALA A 451 -15.86 1.64 -15.87
CA ALA A 451 -15.06 0.98 -14.85
C ALA A 451 -13.54 1.09 -15.11
N LEU A 452 -13.14 1.03 -16.38
CA LEU A 452 -11.76 1.23 -16.81
C LEU A 452 -11.35 2.70 -16.68
N GLN A 453 -12.23 3.65 -17.02
CA GLN A 453 -11.98 5.09 -16.87
C GLN A 453 -11.65 5.47 -15.44
N ILE A 454 -12.45 5.04 -14.46
CA ILE A 454 -12.15 5.31 -13.03
C ILE A 454 -10.87 4.59 -12.56
N SER A 455 -10.55 3.43 -13.12
CA SER A 455 -9.29 2.71 -12.86
C SER A 455 -8.07 3.42 -13.47
N MET A 456 -8.23 4.09 -14.61
CA MET A 456 -7.23 4.96 -15.22
C MET A 456 -7.09 6.28 -14.46
N CYS A 457 -8.18 6.88 -13.96
CA CYS A 457 -8.12 8.00 -13.01
C CYS A 457 -7.27 7.64 -11.78
N HIS A 458 -7.45 6.43 -11.25
CA HIS A 458 -6.66 5.93 -10.12
C HIS A 458 -5.16 5.83 -10.45
N LEU A 459 -4.82 5.30 -11.62
CA LEU A 459 -3.45 5.24 -12.13
C LEU A 459 -2.84 6.63 -12.32
N PHE A 460 -3.55 7.55 -12.99
CA PHE A 460 -3.07 8.89 -13.29
C PHE A 460 -2.95 9.77 -12.03
N PHE A 461 -3.86 9.65 -11.06
CA PHE A 461 -3.70 10.31 -9.75
C PHE A 461 -2.34 9.96 -9.12
N ASN A 462 -1.98 8.67 -9.09
CA ASN A 462 -0.73 8.21 -8.51
C ASN A 462 0.49 8.60 -9.35
N ILE A 463 0.43 8.48 -10.67
CA ILE A 463 1.52 8.89 -11.59
C ILE A 463 1.76 10.40 -11.49
N THR A 464 0.73 11.23 -11.58
CA THR A 464 0.84 12.68 -11.49
C THR A 464 1.33 13.12 -10.10
N GLY A 465 0.85 12.47 -9.03
CA GLY A 465 1.40 12.65 -7.69
C GLY A 465 2.90 12.35 -7.61
N ILE A 466 3.37 11.26 -8.23
CA ILE A 466 4.80 10.92 -8.30
C ILE A 466 5.57 11.96 -9.12
N ILE A 467 5.06 12.39 -10.28
CA ILE A 467 5.69 13.43 -11.13
C ILE A 467 5.89 14.75 -10.35
N ILE A 468 4.93 15.11 -9.50
CA ILE A 468 5.01 16.28 -8.62
C ILE A 468 6.07 16.04 -7.52
N TRP A 469 5.96 14.96 -6.75
CA TRP A 469 6.66 14.80 -5.47
C TRP A 469 7.96 13.99 -5.51
N TYR A 470 8.41 13.47 -6.66
CA TYR A 470 9.57 12.57 -6.71
C TYR A 470 10.73 12.98 -7.64
N PRO A 471 10.54 13.38 -8.92
CA PRO A 471 11.64 13.77 -9.81
C PRO A 471 12.50 14.91 -9.26
N ILE A 472 11.86 15.98 -8.76
CA ILE A 472 12.54 17.20 -8.30
C ILE A 472 13.12 16.96 -6.89
N PRO A 473 14.46 17.07 -6.67
CA PRO A 473 15.08 16.74 -5.39
C PRO A 473 14.59 17.56 -4.19
N PHE A 474 14.18 18.81 -4.41
CA PHE A 474 13.57 19.65 -3.37
C PHE A 474 12.18 19.14 -2.97
N MET A 475 11.33 18.79 -3.94
CA MET A 475 9.97 18.29 -3.67
C MET A 475 10.01 16.90 -3.04
N ARG A 476 10.93 16.03 -3.49
CA ARG A 476 11.21 14.72 -2.88
C ARG A 476 11.53 14.80 -1.39
N LYS A 477 12.19 15.88 -0.95
CA LYS A 477 12.52 16.11 0.46
C LYS A 477 11.29 16.41 1.31
N VAL A 478 10.20 16.95 0.77
CA VAL A 478 9.04 17.40 1.58
C VAL A 478 8.35 16.23 2.30
N PRO A 479 7.88 15.15 1.65
CA PRO A 479 7.28 14.01 2.34
C PRO A 479 8.24 13.34 3.34
N ILE A 480 9.52 13.24 2.97
CA ILE A 480 10.56 12.65 3.82
C ILE A 480 10.78 13.46 5.11
N HIS A 481 10.86 14.79 5.04
CA HIS A 481 11.05 15.62 6.24
C HIS A 481 9.83 15.60 7.16
N LEU A 482 8.61 15.60 6.61
CA LEU A 482 7.39 15.48 7.39
C LEU A 482 7.36 14.14 8.14
N ALA A 483 7.66 13.03 7.45
CA ALA A 483 7.71 11.70 8.06
C ALA A 483 8.86 11.56 9.09
N LYS A 484 10.04 12.14 8.83
CA LYS A 484 11.13 12.23 9.84
C LYS A 484 10.68 13.04 11.06
N GLY A 485 9.93 14.12 10.88
CA GLY A 485 9.36 14.93 11.96
C GLY A 485 8.36 14.14 12.82
N LEU A 486 7.42 13.43 12.18
CA LEU A 486 6.46 12.56 12.87
C LEU A 486 7.16 11.44 13.66
N GLY A 487 8.17 10.78 13.07
CA GLY A 487 8.99 9.79 13.77
C GLY A 487 9.76 10.36 14.96
N ASN A 488 10.39 11.53 14.80
CA ASN A 488 11.09 12.20 15.90
C ASN A 488 10.13 12.52 17.08
N ASN A 489 8.88 12.88 16.79
CA ASN A 489 7.85 13.10 17.81
C ASN A 489 7.44 11.81 18.53
N THR A 490 7.31 10.67 17.85
CA THR A 490 6.99 9.39 18.51
C THR A 490 8.12 8.85 19.40
N ALA A 491 9.37 9.17 19.07
CA ALA A 491 10.54 8.88 19.91
C ALA A 491 10.50 9.62 21.26
N LYS A 492 9.97 10.85 21.26
CA LYS A 492 9.80 11.72 22.43
C LYS A 492 8.51 11.39 23.21
N TYR A 493 7.41 11.17 22.49
CA TYR A 493 6.06 10.95 23.05
C TYR A 493 5.43 9.71 22.39
N ARG A 494 5.57 8.54 23.01
CA ARG A 494 5.12 7.27 22.37
C ARG A 494 3.60 7.22 22.12
N TRP A 495 2.82 7.88 22.98
CA TRP A 495 1.37 8.02 22.82
C TRP A 495 0.96 8.83 21.59
N PHE A 496 1.84 9.71 21.07
CA PHE A 496 1.58 10.53 19.89
C PHE A 496 1.18 9.68 18.67
N ALA A 497 1.74 8.47 18.52
CA ALA A 497 1.40 7.58 17.42
C ALA A 497 -0.05 7.08 17.47
N VAL A 498 -0.59 6.83 18.68
CA VAL A 498 -1.99 6.42 18.87
C VAL A 498 -2.92 7.60 18.62
N THR A 499 -2.57 8.79 19.13
CA THR A 499 -3.31 10.02 18.85
C THR A 499 -3.27 10.39 17.37
N TYR A 500 -2.13 10.22 16.70
CA TYR A 500 -2.00 10.42 15.26
C TYR A 500 -2.93 9.49 14.48
N LEU A 501 -2.94 8.19 14.81
CA LEU A 501 -3.81 7.22 14.17
C LEU A 501 -5.29 7.56 14.34
N LEU A 502 -5.72 7.84 15.57
CA LEU A 502 -7.11 8.21 15.86
C LEU A 502 -7.49 9.56 15.21
N LEU A 503 -6.58 10.53 15.21
CA LEU A 503 -6.86 11.86 14.68
C LEU A 503 -6.86 11.87 13.15
N ALA A 504 -5.82 11.36 12.48
CA ALA A 504 -5.67 11.44 11.03
C ALA A 504 -6.65 10.55 10.25
N PHE A 505 -7.06 9.41 10.81
CA PHE A 505 -7.84 8.40 10.08
C PHE A 505 -9.27 8.17 10.59
N PHE A 506 -9.62 8.67 11.78
CA PHE A 506 -11.00 8.57 12.30
C PHE A 506 -11.60 9.94 12.61
N LEU A 507 -10.98 10.72 13.50
CA LEU A 507 -11.56 11.98 13.97
C LEU A 507 -11.57 13.07 12.90
N LEU A 508 -10.43 13.33 12.24
CA LEU A 508 -10.35 14.34 11.17
C LEU A 508 -11.27 13.95 10.01
N PRO A 509 -11.27 12.71 9.48
CA PRO A 509 -12.20 12.34 8.43
C PRO A 509 -13.67 12.42 8.84
N GLY A 510 -14.02 11.98 10.07
CA GLY A 510 -15.38 12.08 10.59
C GLY A 510 -15.86 13.51 10.81
N VAL A 511 -15.00 14.40 11.31
CA VAL A 511 -15.31 15.83 11.50
C VAL A 511 -15.41 16.55 10.15
N VAL A 512 -14.47 16.33 9.22
CA VAL A 512 -14.53 16.91 7.88
C VAL A 512 -15.78 16.43 7.14
N PHE A 513 -16.13 15.15 7.23
CA PHE A 513 -17.37 14.61 6.69
C PHE A 513 -18.60 15.29 7.32
N GLY A 514 -18.70 15.32 8.65
CA GLY A 514 -19.84 15.95 9.34
C GLY A 514 -19.99 17.45 9.07
N LEU A 515 -18.89 18.20 8.95
CA LEU A 515 -18.91 19.61 8.54
C LEU A 515 -19.30 19.78 7.06
N SER A 516 -18.89 18.85 6.20
CA SER A 516 -19.23 18.85 4.77
C SER A 516 -20.71 18.52 4.53
N LEU A 517 -21.35 17.75 5.43
CA LEU A 517 -22.81 17.56 5.47
C LEU A 517 -23.58 18.81 5.92
N ALA A 518 -22.95 19.71 6.70
CA ALA A 518 -23.57 20.96 7.15
C ALA A 518 -23.59 22.07 6.07
N GLY A 519 -23.09 21.78 4.87
CA GLY A 519 -23.11 22.66 3.71
C GLY A 519 -21.87 23.57 3.57
N ASN A 520 -21.59 23.97 2.33
CA ASN A 520 -20.35 24.65 1.93
C ASN A 520 -20.05 25.93 2.72
N VAL A 521 -21.08 26.69 3.12
CA VAL A 521 -20.92 27.91 3.93
C VAL A 521 -20.35 27.59 5.31
N ILE A 522 -20.92 26.62 6.02
CA ILE A 522 -20.46 26.21 7.35
C ILE A 522 -19.07 25.59 7.28
N PHE A 523 -18.82 24.75 6.27
CA PHE A 523 -17.51 24.16 6.01
C PHE A 523 -16.42 25.23 5.82
N LEU A 524 -16.64 26.24 4.96
CA LEU A 524 -15.70 27.33 4.73
C LEU A 524 -15.58 28.26 5.94
N SER A 525 -16.68 28.59 6.61
CA SER A 525 -16.69 29.45 7.80
C SER A 525 -15.92 28.86 9.00
N ILE A 526 -15.78 27.54 9.09
CA ILE A 526 -14.98 26.86 10.13
C ILE A 526 -13.57 26.55 9.63
N GLY A 527 -13.42 26.11 8.37
CA GLY A 527 -12.13 25.76 7.78
C GLY A 527 -11.18 26.96 7.61
N ILE A 528 -11.69 28.12 7.19
CA ILE A 528 -10.85 29.31 6.96
C ILE A 528 -10.21 29.81 8.27
N PRO A 529 -10.94 30.01 9.39
CA PRO A 529 -10.32 30.39 10.66
C PRO A 529 -9.28 29.39 11.17
N ILE A 530 -9.53 28.07 11.02
CA ILE A 530 -8.57 27.03 11.43
C ILE A 530 -7.27 27.14 10.61
N LEU A 531 -7.38 27.33 9.28
CA LEU A 531 -6.22 27.54 8.41
C LEU A 531 -5.48 28.84 8.76
N VAL A 532 -6.19 29.93 9.02
CA VAL A 532 -5.58 31.22 9.43
C VAL A 532 -4.82 31.06 10.74
N VAL A 533 -5.41 30.44 11.77
CA VAL A 533 -4.73 30.19 13.06
C VAL A 533 -3.54 29.25 12.90
N ALA A 534 -3.64 28.21 12.06
CA ALA A 534 -2.54 27.28 11.80
C ALA A 534 -1.38 27.92 11.01
N VAL A 535 -1.67 28.88 10.13
CA VAL A 535 -0.67 29.69 9.42
C VAL A 535 -0.04 30.71 10.36
N ASP A 536 -0.83 31.38 11.20
CA ASP A 536 -0.36 32.41 12.12
C ASP A 536 0.52 31.81 13.24
N TYR A 537 0.11 30.69 13.82
CA TYR A 537 0.93 29.93 14.77
C TYR A 537 2.27 29.48 14.16
N ARG A 538 2.31 29.15 12.85
CA ARG A 538 3.57 28.88 12.15
C ARG A 538 4.36 30.16 11.87
N ARG A 539 3.71 31.28 11.57
CA ARG A 539 4.37 32.57 11.36
C ARG A 539 5.15 32.99 12.58
N ASP A 540 4.57 32.89 13.78
CA ASP A 540 5.26 33.24 15.03
C ASP A 540 6.43 32.31 15.38
N GLN A 541 6.39 31.03 14.96
CA GLN A 541 7.51 30.09 15.14
C GLN A 541 8.72 30.39 14.25
N TYR A 542 8.51 30.86 13.02
CA TYR A 542 9.59 31.14 12.05
C TYR A 542 10.00 32.62 11.99
N PHE A 543 9.11 33.54 12.33
CA PHE A 543 9.31 34.99 12.33
C PHE A 543 8.77 35.62 13.63
N PRO A 544 9.39 35.32 14.79
CA PRO A 544 8.96 35.92 16.06
C PRO A 544 9.01 37.44 15.98
N SER A 545 7.90 38.08 16.35
CA SER A 545 7.72 39.52 16.21
C SER A 545 8.81 40.33 16.94
N GLN A 546 9.35 41.36 16.25
CA GLN A 546 10.51 42.12 16.75
C GLN A 546 10.26 42.87 18.07
N SER A 547 9.00 43.08 18.47
CA SER A 547 8.63 43.71 19.75
C SER A 547 9.16 42.94 20.97
N SER A 548 9.40 41.63 20.84
CA SER A 548 10.00 40.81 21.91
C SER A 548 11.49 41.09 22.13
N ARG A 549 12.22 41.60 21.13
CA ARG A 549 13.68 41.84 21.22
C ARG A 549 14.05 43.20 21.81
N THR A 550 13.15 44.17 21.86
CA THR A 550 13.43 45.52 22.36
C THR A 550 13.36 45.62 23.89
N SER A 551 12.68 44.70 24.59
CA SER A 551 12.63 44.67 26.06
C SER A 551 13.87 44.05 26.73
N ALA A 552 14.75 43.40 25.96
CA ALA A 552 15.89 42.63 26.46
C ALA A 552 17.27 43.33 26.32
N LYS A 553 17.30 44.63 26.04
CA LYS A 553 18.52 45.46 26.15
C LYS A 553 18.37 46.44 27.31
N GLY A 554 18.79 46.01 28.49
CA GLY A 554 18.96 46.91 29.63
C GLY A 554 19.92 48.05 29.29
N SER A 555 19.61 49.26 29.78
CA SER A 555 20.50 50.41 29.59
C SER A 555 21.85 50.16 30.28
N PRO A 556 22.99 50.51 29.66
CA PRO A 556 24.27 50.48 30.36
C PRO A 556 24.26 51.59 31.42
N ARG A 557 24.31 51.22 32.70
CA ARG A 557 24.66 52.17 33.75
C ARG A 557 26.13 52.54 33.59
N LEU A 558 26.38 53.85 33.51
CA LEU A 558 27.71 54.42 33.63
C LEU A 558 28.03 54.54 35.12
N ASP A 559 28.86 53.63 35.63
CA ASP A 559 29.45 53.77 36.95
C ASP A 559 30.58 54.80 36.88
N ILE A 560 30.39 55.94 37.56
CA ILE A 560 31.42 56.96 37.75
C ILE A 560 32.07 56.69 39.11
N PRO A 561 33.40 56.44 39.19
CA PRO A 561 34.07 56.24 40.46
C PRO A 561 34.28 57.58 41.20
N SER A 562 34.10 57.54 42.52
CA SER A 562 34.45 58.59 43.49
C SER A 562 35.47 58.06 44.48
#